data_AF-A0A3P7Q8U8-F1
#
_entry.id   AF-A0A3P7Q8U8-F1
#
_cell.length_a   1.000
_cell.length_b   1.000
_cell.length_c   1.000
_cell.angle_alpha   90.00
_cell.angle_beta   90.00
_cell.angle_gamma   90.00
#
_symmetry.space_group_name_H-M   'P 1'
#
loop_
_entity.id
_entity.type
_entity.pdbx_description
1 polymer ?
#
loop_
_entity_poly.entity_id
_entity_poly.type
_entity_poly.pdbx_seq_one_letter_code
_entity_poly.pdbx_strand_id
1 'polypeptide(L)'
;MSLMAAARYADTYRAAIAGSPVVDWAHYDTAYTERYLGLPSEHPDAYTLGSVLSYIQGFPNDAPCLMISHGGQDENVHFSHTSALLQRLGSLGKPYEFFVSTFVQLSRN
;
A
#
# COMPACT_ATOMS: atom_id res chain seq x y z
N MET A 1 6.62 -2.02 1.75
CA MET A 1 7.00 -3.46 1.77
C MET A 1 6.13 -4.31 2.68
N SER A 2 5.74 -3.89 3.89
CA SER A 2 4.93 -4.71 4.82
C SER A 2 3.66 -5.30 4.18
N LEU A 3 2.98 -4.54 3.32
CA LEU A 3 1.79 -5.02 2.59
C LEU A 3 2.10 -6.18 1.63
N MET A 4 3.20 -6.10 0.88
CA MET A 4 3.61 -7.17 -0.03
C MET A 4 3.99 -8.43 0.75
N ALA A 5 4.65 -8.27 1.90
CA ALA A 5 4.97 -9.39 2.78
C ALA A 5 3.71 -10.07 3.32
N ALA A 6 2.75 -9.29 3.82
CA ALA A 6 1.47 -9.80 4.30
C ALA A 6 0.63 -10.48 3.20
N ALA A 7 0.62 -9.92 2.00
CA ALA A 7 -0.19 -10.43 0.89
C ALA A 7 0.42 -11.67 0.22
N ARG A 8 1.75 -11.77 0.14
CA ARG A 8 2.42 -12.84 -0.63
C ARG A 8 3.00 -13.97 0.24
N TYR A 9 3.25 -13.70 1.51
CA TYR A 9 3.94 -14.61 2.41
C TYR A 9 3.23 -14.67 3.78
N ALA A 10 1.89 -14.81 3.75
CA ALA A 10 1.05 -14.86 4.95
C ALA A 10 1.40 -16.02 5.91
N ASP A 11 1.99 -17.10 5.39
CA ASP A 11 2.47 -18.23 6.20
C ASP A 11 3.74 -17.89 7.01
N THR A 12 4.50 -16.89 6.56
CA THR A 12 5.74 -16.43 7.20
C THR A 12 5.49 -15.23 8.11
N TYR A 13 4.73 -14.24 7.62
CA TYR A 13 4.47 -12.99 8.34
C TYR A 13 3.08 -12.99 8.93
N ARG A 14 3.01 -13.19 10.24
CA ARG A 14 1.72 -13.29 10.94
C ARG A 14 1.04 -11.94 11.15
N ALA A 15 1.76 -10.82 11.09
CA ALA A 15 1.20 -9.48 11.17
C ALA A 15 2.03 -8.45 10.38
N ALA A 16 1.39 -7.34 9.99
CA ALA A 16 2.01 -6.24 9.28
C ALA A 16 1.46 -4.88 9.72
N ILE A 17 2.36 -3.91 9.82
CA ILE A 17 2.04 -2.49 9.99
C ILE A 17 2.57 -1.75 8.77
N ALA A 18 1.71 -0.99 8.11
CA ALA A 18 2.05 -0.19 6.92
C ALA A 18 1.74 1.28 7.17
N GLY A 19 2.77 2.13 7.13
CA GLY A 19 2.64 3.59 7.24
C GLY A 19 2.79 4.26 5.86
N SER A 20 1.88 5.18 5.52
CA SER A 20 1.80 5.90 4.23
C SER A 20 2.22 5.05 3.03
N PRO A 21 1.56 3.90 2.76
CA PRO A 21 2.03 2.97 1.75
C PRO A 21 1.74 3.46 0.32
N VAL A 22 2.73 3.37 -0.56
CA VAL A 22 2.47 3.29 -2.01
C VAL A 22 1.84 1.94 -2.31
N VAL A 23 0.60 1.97 -2.79
CA VAL A 23 -0.20 0.75 -3.09
C VAL A 23 -0.14 0.38 -4.56
N ASP A 24 -0.01 1.37 -5.44
CA ASP A 24 0.01 1.20 -6.89
C ASP A 24 0.95 2.22 -7.51
N TRP A 25 2.04 1.76 -8.10
CA TRP A 25 3.07 2.63 -8.68
C TRP A 25 2.58 3.48 -9.84
N ALA A 26 1.47 3.11 -10.49
CA ALA A 26 0.89 3.93 -11.56
C ALA A 26 0.36 5.29 -11.07
N HIS A 27 0.15 5.42 -9.76
CA HIS A 27 -0.40 6.62 -9.12
C HIS A 27 0.61 7.38 -8.26
N TYR A 28 1.88 6.97 -8.28
CA TYR A 28 2.97 7.65 -7.58
C TYR A 28 3.71 8.63 -8.50
N ASP A 29 4.69 9.39 -7.99
CA ASP A 29 5.36 10.42 -8.79
C ASP A 29 6.13 9.81 -9.97
N THR A 30 6.04 10.46 -11.13
CA THR A 30 6.60 9.94 -12.39
C THR A 30 8.13 9.88 -12.35
N ALA A 31 8.78 10.93 -11.83
CA ALA A 31 10.24 11.04 -11.82
C ALA A 31 10.92 9.91 -11.02
N TYR A 32 10.35 9.53 -9.88
CA TYR A 32 10.80 8.38 -9.11
C TYR A 32 10.40 7.08 -9.80
N THR A 33 9.13 6.94 -10.15
CA THR A 33 8.60 5.65 -10.62
C THR A 33 9.22 5.24 -11.94
N GLU A 34 9.29 6.13 -12.93
CA GLU A 34 9.86 5.83 -14.25
C GLU A 34 11.37 5.58 -14.18
N ARG A 35 12.09 6.20 -13.23
CA ARG A 35 13.51 5.92 -13.01
C ARG A 35 13.79 4.46 -12.63
N TYR A 36 12.89 3.83 -11.87
CA TYR A 36 13.09 2.48 -11.35
C TYR A 36 12.27 1.40 -12.07
N LEU A 37 11.09 1.73 -12.57
CA LEU A 37 10.18 0.79 -13.24
C LEU A 37 10.11 1.01 -14.76
N GLY A 38 10.68 2.10 -15.28
CA GLY A 38 10.52 2.51 -16.68
C GLY A 38 9.12 3.03 -16.98
N LEU A 39 8.80 3.28 -18.25
CA LEU A 39 7.50 3.80 -18.64
C LEU A 39 6.39 2.73 -18.50
N PRO A 40 5.19 3.08 -18.01
CA PRO A 40 4.09 2.12 -17.88
C PRO A 40 3.70 1.43 -19.19
N SER A 41 3.84 2.13 -20.32
CA SER A 41 3.57 1.60 -21.66
C SER A 41 4.60 0.57 -22.13
N GLU A 42 5.82 0.62 -21.59
CA GLU A 42 6.93 -0.26 -21.97
C GLU A 42 7.08 -1.42 -20.99
N HIS A 43 6.77 -1.18 -19.71
CA HIS A 43 6.92 -2.14 -18.62
C HIS A 43 5.62 -2.37 -17.81
N PRO A 44 4.48 -2.68 -18.46
CA PRO A 44 3.19 -2.83 -17.75
C PRO A 44 3.22 -3.92 -16.67
N ASP A 45 4.04 -4.97 -16.87
CA ASP A 45 4.22 -6.04 -15.92
C ASP A 45 4.90 -5.57 -14.63
N ALA A 46 5.83 -4.62 -14.71
CA ALA A 46 6.52 -4.09 -13.53
C ALA A 46 5.54 -3.35 -12.60
N TYR A 47 4.63 -2.57 -13.18
CA TYR A 47 3.56 -1.88 -12.46
C TYR A 47 2.55 -2.87 -11.87
N THR A 48 2.15 -3.88 -12.63
CA THR A 48 1.24 -4.94 -12.17
C THR A 48 1.84 -5.73 -11.01
N LEU A 49 3.10 -6.17 -11.14
CA LEU A 49 3.79 -6.96 -10.12
C LEU A 49 4.17 -6.15 -8.89
N GLY A 50 4.37 -4.83 -9.06
CA GLY A 50 4.68 -3.90 -7.98
C GLY A 50 3.45 -3.40 -7.20
N SER A 51 2.25 -3.53 -7.78
CA SER A 51 1.00 -3.13 -7.14
C SER A 51 0.57 -4.13 -6.06
N VAL A 52 0.27 -3.64 -4.86
CA VAL A 52 -0.28 -4.43 -3.76
C VAL A 52 -1.66 -5.00 -4.14
N LEU A 53 -2.42 -4.28 -4.97
CA LEU A 53 -3.77 -4.68 -5.37
C LEU A 53 -3.78 -5.97 -6.18
N SER A 54 -2.70 -6.27 -6.90
CA SER A 54 -2.52 -7.53 -7.62
C SER A 54 -2.50 -8.76 -6.71
N TYR A 55 -2.19 -8.57 -5.43
CA TYR A 55 -2.05 -9.64 -4.44
C TYR A 55 -3.13 -9.58 -3.36
N ILE A 56 -4.19 -8.79 -3.55
CA ILE A 56 -5.19 -8.52 -2.51
C ILE A 56 -5.84 -9.78 -1.92
N GLN A 57 -5.93 -10.86 -2.71
CA GLN A 57 -6.53 -12.12 -2.25
C GLN A 57 -5.72 -12.80 -1.16
N GLY A 58 -4.40 -12.58 -1.12
CA GLY A 58 -3.50 -13.22 -0.17
C GLY A 58 -3.51 -12.62 1.22
N PHE A 59 -4.21 -11.50 1.45
CA PHE A 59 -4.43 -11.01 2.82
C PHE A 59 -5.26 -12.02 3.64
N PRO A 60 -4.95 -12.24 4.94
CA PRO A 60 -5.68 -13.17 5.79
C PRO A 60 -7.17 -12.81 5.95
N ASN A 61 -8.03 -13.81 6.16
CA ASN A 61 -9.46 -13.61 6.43
C ASN A 61 -9.80 -13.60 7.93
N ASP A 62 -8.93 -14.16 8.77
CA ASP A 62 -9.36 -14.75 10.04
C ASP A 62 -9.25 -13.78 11.24
N ALA A 63 -8.34 -12.80 11.18
CA ALA A 63 -8.15 -11.78 12.23
C ALA A 63 -7.40 -10.55 11.68
N PRO A 64 -7.61 -9.34 12.26
CA PRO A 64 -6.90 -8.14 11.86
C PRO A 64 -5.43 -8.23 12.32
N CYS A 65 -4.61 -8.88 11.52
CA CYS A 65 -3.16 -8.84 11.65
C CYS A 65 -2.55 -7.77 10.73
N LEU A 66 -3.37 -6.85 10.23
CA LEU A 66 -2.98 -5.76 9.36
C LEU A 66 -3.41 -4.44 10.00
N MET A 67 -2.43 -3.59 10.30
CA MET A 67 -2.65 -2.19 10.66
C MET A 67 -2.12 -1.29 9.56
N ILE A 68 -2.95 -0.34 9.13
CA ILE A 68 -2.61 0.68 8.13
C ILE A 68 -2.67 2.04 8.82
N SER A 69 -1.64 2.84 8.63
CA SER A 69 -1.57 4.23 9.09
C SER A 69 -1.26 5.13 7.89
N HIS A 70 -1.90 6.29 7.80
CA HIS A 70 -1.59 7.27 6.75
C HIS A 70 -1.73 8.69 7.31
N GLY A 71 -0.83 9.59 6.89
CA GLY A 71 -0.98 11.03 7.17
C GLY A 71 -2.15 11.63 6.40
N GLY A 72 -3.11 12.26 7.09
CA GLY A 72 -4.28 12.86 6.43
C GLY A 72 -3.95 14.02 5.48
N GLN A 73 -2.74 14.58 5.59
CA GLN A 73 -2.22 15.68 4.77
C GLN A 73 -0.89 15.29 4.09
N ASP A 74 -0.69 14.00 3.81
CA ASP A 74 0.51 13.52 3.12
C ASP A 74 0.47 13.95 1.64
N GLU A 75 1.38 14.84 1.27
CA GLU A 75 1.52 15.36 -0.09
C GLU A 75 2.47 14.54 -0.97
N ASN A 76 3.25 13.64 -0.36
CA ASN A 76 4.20 12.79 -1.08
C ASN A 76 3.52 11.49 -1.51
N VAL A 77 2.97 10.74 -0.55
CA VAL A 77 2.15 9.55 -0.84
C VAL A 77 0.70 9.92 -0.64
N HIS A 78 0.02 10.25 -1.74
CA HIS A 78 -1.38 10.66 -1.66
C HIS A 78 -2.26 9.60 -0.98
N PHE A 79 -3.24 10.08 -0.20
CA PHE A 79 -4.19 9.22 0.51
C PHE A 79 -5.00 8.29 -0.43
N SER A 80 -5.05 8.59 -1.73
CA SER A 80 -5.65 7.74 -2.77
C SER A 80 -5.11 6.32 -2.78
N HIS A 81 -3.82 6.11 -2.45
CA HIS A 81 -3.25 4.76 -2.33
C HIS A 81 -3.93 3.96 -1.23
N THR A 82 -3.98 4.53 -0.02
CA THR A 82 -4.61 3.88 1.12
C THR A 82 -6.12 3.73 0.89
N SER A 83 -6.82 4.74 0.38
CA SER A 83 -8.26 4.63 0.12
C SER A 83 -8.60 3.51 -0.88
N ALA A 84 -7.81 3.34 -1.95
CA ALA A 84 -7.97 2.24 -2.90
C ALA A 84 -7.75 0.86 -2.24
N LEU A 85 -6.74 0.73 -1.39
CA LEU A 85 -6.49 -0.49 -0.63
C LEU A 85 -7.65 -0.81 0.33
N LEU A 86 -8.09 0.16 1.14
CA LEU A 86 -9.18 -0.02 2.10
C LEU A 86 -10.48 -0.40 1.40
N GLN A 87 -10.80 0.25 0.27
CA GLN A 87 -11.96 -0.09 -0.53
C GLN A 87 -11.90 -1.55 -1.01
N ARG A 88 -10.74 -2.00 -1.51
CA ARG A 88 -10.60 -3.37 -2.01
C ARG A 88 -10.64 -4.40 -0.89
N LEU A 89 -9.95 -4.16 0.23
CA LEU A 89 -10.02 -5.01 1.42
C LEU A 89 -11.46 -5.12 1.93
N GLY A 90 -12.16 -4.00 2.06
CA GLY A 90 -13.57 -3.95 2.47
C GLY A 90 -14.49 -4.72 1.51
N SER A 91 -14.30 -4.57 0.19
CA SER A 91 -15.08 -5.31 -0.81
C SER A 91 -14.92 -6.84 -0.75
N LEU A 92 -13.81 -7.31 -0.18
CA LEU A 92 -13.48 -8.73 -0.03
C LEU A 92 -13.67 -9.24 1.41
N GLY A 93 -14.15 -8.39 2.33
CA GLY A 93 -14.30 -8.74 3.74
C GLY A 93 -12.98 -9.03 4.47
N LYS A 94 -11.86 -8.48 3.98
CA LYS A 94 -10.53 -8.67 4.60
C LYS A 94 -10.41 -7.76 5.84
N PRO A 95 -10.17 -8.29 7.04
CA PRO A 95 -10.09 -7.49 8.25
C PRO A 95 -8.81 -6.63 8.28
N TYR A 96 -8.94 -5.39 8.75
CA TYR A 96 -7.82 -4.47 8.96
C TYR A 96 -8.16 -3.47 10.07
N GLU A 97 -7.12 -2.89 10.67
CA GLU A 97 -7.20 -1.67 11.47
C GLU A 97 -6.66 -0.50 10.66
N PHE A 98 -7.31 0.66 10.76
CA PHE A 98 -6.91 1.85 10.03
C PHE A 98 -6.84 3.06 10.96
N PHE A 99 -5.72 3.78 10.90
CA PHE A 99 -5.47 5.00 11.64
C PHE A 99 -5.10 6.15 10.70
N VAL A 100 -5.72 7.31 10.88
CA VAL A 100 -5.32 8.56 10.20
C VAL A 100 -4.51 9.39 11.17
N SER A 101 -3.26 9.69 10.82
CA SER A 101 -2.47 10.68 11.57
C SER A 101 -2.84 12.09 11.11
N THR A 102 -3.17 12.95 12.06
CA THR A 102 -3.42 14.38 11.84
C THR A 102 -2.17 15.25 12.02
N PHE A 103 -1.06 14.69 12.48
CA PHE A 103 0.20 15.41 12.64
C PHE A 103 1.00 15.42 11.34
N VAL A 104 1.41 16.61 10.90
CA VAL A 104 2.47 16.78 9.91
C VAL A 104 3.72 16.16 10.50
N GLN A 105 4.34 15.23 9.78
CA GLN A 105 5.67 14.75 10.15
C GLN A 105 6.62 15.93 9.98
N LEU A 106 6.81 16.70 11.06
CA LEU A 106 7.78 17.78 11.12
C LEU A 106 9.13 17.16 10.79
N SER A 107 9.58 17.32 9.54
CA SER A 107 10.94 17.03 9.15
C SER A 107 11.83 17.87 10.05
N ARG A 108 12.51 17.24 11.00
CA ARG A 108 13.62 17.90 11.69
C ARG A 108 14.66 18.19 10.62
N ASN A 109 14.91 19.48 10.40
CA ASN A 109 16.10 19.98 9.71
C ASN A 109 17.37 19.43 10.36
#